data_AF-A0A7C7A093-F1
#
_entry.id   AF-A0A7C7A093-F1
#
_cell.length_a   1.000
_cell.length_b   1.000
_cell.length_c   1.000
_cell.angle_alpha   90.00
_cell.angle_beta   90.00
_cell.angle_gamma   90.00
#
_symmetry.space_group_name_H-M   'P 1'
#
loop_
_entity.id
_entity.type
_entity.pdbx_description
1 polymer ?
#
loop_
_entity_poly.entity_id
_entity_poly.type
_entity_poly.pdbx_seq_one_letter_code
_entity_poly.pdbx_strand_id
1 'polypeptide(L)'
;MIENVSNELKKYFESKPVLSALLPIDMYLFFGCVILQFIMVFANLGGFISSLVYYLFFLSLLLCLANKNFFALMIGLGVKALTELIDFIKYLAKYEMFMWGYLFAILVYGFFAYMAFRKYSARSST
;
A
#
# COMPACT_ATOMS: atom_id res chain seq x y z
N MET A 1 6.14 -19.42 -2.29
CA MET A 1 4.83 -19.33 -1.59
C MET A 1 4.03 -18.10 -2.03
N ILE A 2 4.50 -16.86 -1.82
CA ILE A 2 3.76 -15.65 -2.24
C ILE A 2 3.48 -15.57 -3.76
N GLU A 3 4.33 -16.17 -4.60
CA GLU A 3 4.07 -16.25 -6.05
C GLU A 3 2.88 -17.14 -6.41
N ASN A 4 2.65 -18.22 -5.67
CA ASN A 4 1.46 -19.05 -5.84
C ASN A 4 0.21 -18.26 -5.44
N VAL A 5 0.30 -17.49 -4.35
CA VAL A 5 -0.77 -16.58 -3.92
C VAL A 5 -1.04 -15.52 -5.00
N SER A 6 -0.02 -14.88 -5.56
CA SER A 6 -0.18 -13.93 -6.67
C SER A 6 -0.84 -14.56 -7.89
N ASN A 7 -0.43 -15.77 -8.27
CA ASN A 7 -1.00 -16.47 -9.42
C ASN A 7 -2.49 -16.82 -9.22
N GLU A 8 -2.84 -17.34 -8.04
CA GLU A 8 -4.24 -17.65 -7.72
C GLU A 8 -5.09 -16.38 -7.59
N LEU A 9 -4.54 -15.32 -6.98
CA LEU A 9 -5.22 -14.03 -6.88
C LEU A 9 -5.48 -13.42 -8.26
N LYS A 10 -4.52 -13.54 -9.18
CA LYS A 10 -4.68 -13.09 -10.57
C LYS A 10 -5.80 -13.86 -11.28
N LYS A 11 -5.81 -15.20 -11.19
CA LYS A 11 -6.91 -16.02 -11.75
C LYS A 11 -8.27 -15.60 -11.19
N TYR A 12 -8.34 -15.37 -9.88
CA TYR A 12 -9.57 -14.91 -9.24
C TYR A 12 -10.04 -13.56 -9.78
N PHE A 13 -9.14 -12.58 -9.95
CA PHE A 13 -9.47 -11.27 -10.50
C PHE A 13 -9.85 -11.33 -11.98
N GLU A 14 -9.18 -12.16 -12.78
CA GLU A 14 -9.53 -12.39 -14.19
C GLU A 14 -10.93 -13.02 -14.32
N SER A 15 -11.37 -13.84 -13.36
CA SER A 15 -12.72 -14.43 -13.36
C SER A 15 -13.85 -13.43 -13.08
N LYS A 16 -13.53 -12.20 -12.63
CA LYS A 16 -14.53 -11.17 -12.29
C LYS A 16 -14.41 -9.99 -13.27
N PRO A 17 -15.49 -9.60 -13.96
CA PRO A 17 -15.42 -8.61 -15.04
C PRO A 17 -14.90 -7.24 -14.56
N VAL A 18 -15.34 -6.78 -13.39
CA VAL A 18 -14.90 -5.50 -12.82
C VAL A 18 -13.43 -5.55 -12.43
N LEU A 19 -13.00 -6.58 -11.68
CA LEU A 19 -11.62 -6.66 -11.20
C LEU A 19 -10.63 -6.89 -12.35
N SER A 20 -11.02 -7.65 -13.37
CA SER A 20 -10.25 -7.86 -14.59
C SER A 20 -9.97 -6.54 -15.33
N ALA A 21 -10.98 -5.66 -15.44
CA ALA A 21 -10.81 -4.34 -16.02
C ALA A 21 -9.88 -3.41 -15.20
N LEU A 22 -9.77 -3.63 -13.88
CA LEU A 22 -8.89 -2.87 -13.00
C LEU A 22 -7.45 -3.39 -12.97
N LEU A 23 -7.20 -4.65 -13.35
CA LEU A 23 -5.85 -5.22 -13.37
C LEU A 23 -4.82 -4.36 -14.13
N PRO A 24 -5.04 -3.87 -15.37
CA PRO A 24 -4.01 -3.13 -16.10
C PRO A 24 -3.67 -1.76 -15.50
N ILE A 25 -4.51 -1.23 -14.60
CA ILE A 25 -4.31 0.08 -13.96
C ILE A 25 -3.87 -0.05 -12.49
N ASP A 26 -3.44 -1.24 -12.07
CA ASP A 26 -3.06 -1.55 -10.68
C ASP A 26 -2.08 -0.52 -10.10
N MET A 27 -0.99 -0.25 -10.82
CA MET A 27 0.05 0.67 -10.37
C MET A 27 -0.46 2.09 -10.20
N TYR A 28 -1.20 2.60 -11.19
CA TYR A 28 -1.71 3.98 -11.19
C TYR A 28 -2.74 4.17 -10.08
N LEU A 29 -3.62 3.18 -9.89
CA LEU A 29 -4.60 3.19 -8.82
C LEU A 29 -3.91 3.16 -7.45
N PHE A 30 -2.88 2.33 -7.28
CA PHE A 30 -2.14 2.22 -6.03
C PHE A 30 -1.38 3.50 -5.69
N PHE A 31 -0.63 4.07 -6.64
CA PHE A 31 0.05 5.35 -6.44
C PHE A 31 -0.92 6.50 -6.21
N GLY A 32 -2.04 6.56 -6.93
CA GLY A 32 -3.09 7.53 -6.68
C GLY A 32 -3.59 7.49 -5.23
N CYS A 33 -3.85 6.29 -4.71
CA CYS A 33 -4.26 6.11 -3.31
C CYS A 33 -3.16 6.51 -2.33
N VAL A 34 -1.92 6.11 -2.56
CA VAL A 34 -0.78 6.41 -1.69
C VAL A 34 -0.51 7.91 -1.62
N ILE A 35 -0.50 8.60 -2.76
CA ILE A 35 -0.31 10.06 -2.83
C ILE A 35 -1.44 10.76 -2.07
N LEU A 36 -2.68 10.33 -2.27
CA LEU A 36 -3.82 10.94 -1.62
C LEU A 36 -3.79 10.72 -0.09
N GLN A 37 -3.38 9.54 0.37
CA GLN A 37 -3.14 9.29 1.80
C GLN A 37 -2.01 10.14 2.36
N PHE A 38 -0.93 10.34 1.60
CA PHE A 38 0.17 11.21 2.02
C PHE A 38 -0.29 12.67 2.15
N ILE A 39 -1.13 13.16 1.24
CA ILE A 39 -1.72 14.50 1.33
C ILE A 39 -2.62 14.62 2.57
N MET A 40 -3.36 13.55 2.92
CA MET A 40 -4.25 13.54 4.09
C MET A 40 -3.52 13.74 5.43
N VAL A 41 -2.22 13.47 5.49
CA VAL A 41 -1.36 13.75 6.64
C VAL A 41 -1.31 15.26 6.96
N PHE A 42 -1.46 16.10 5.94
CA PHE A 42 -1.34 17.56 6.06
C PHE A 42 -2.70 18.27 5.94
N ALA A 43 -3.66 17.67 5.25
CA ALA A 43 -4.97 18.26 4.98
C ALA A 43 -6.11 17.26 5.27
N ASN A 44 -7.14 17.72 5.97
CA ASN A 44 -8.33 16.88 6.19
C ASN A 44 -9.24 16.92 4.95
N LEU A 45 -9.30 15.81 4.22
CA LEU A 45 -10.17 15.64 3.05
C LEU A 45 -11.59 15.15 3.41
N GLY A 46 -11.92 15.06 4.70
CA GLY A 46 -13.21 14.59 5.19
C GLY A 46 -13.28 13.07 5.32
N GLY A 47 -14.21 12.59 6.17
CA GLY A 47 -14.34 11.18 6.51
C GLY A 47 -14.72 10.28 5.32
N PHE A 48 -15.59 10.77 4.43
CA PHE A 48 -16.02 10.00 3.26
C PHE A 48 -14.86 9.70 2.30
N ILE A 49 -14.10 10.73 1.91
CA ILE A 49 -12.95 10.57 1.01
C ILE A 49 -11.89 9.69 1.66
N SER A 50 -11.59 9.93 2.94
CA SER A 50 -10.61 9.13 3.70
C SER A 50 -10.98 7.64 3.72
N SER A 51 -12.26 7.33 3.92
CA SER A 51 -12.75 5.95 3.95
C SER A 51 -12.68 5.29 2.57
N LEU A 52 -13.07 6.01 1.53
CA LEU A 52 -13.02 5.54 0.15
C LEU A 52 -11.58 5.22 -0.27
N VAL A 53 -10.64 6.12 0.04
CA VAL A 53 -9.21 5.94 -0.25
C VAL A 53 -8.62 4.77 0.54
N TYR A 54 -9.07 4.54 1.77
CA TYR A 54 -8.67 3.38 2.56
C TYR A 54 -9.04 2.07 1.87
N TYR A 55 -10.30 1.89 1.45
CA TYR A 55 -10.72 0.67 0.74
C TYR A 55 -10.04 0.50 -0.62
N LEU A 56 -9.91 1.60 -1.39
CA LEU A 56 -9.22 1.56 -2.68
C LEU A 56 -7.74 1.23 -2.53
N PHE A 57 -7.09 1.64 -1.45
CA PHE A 57 -5.70 1.29 -1.17
C PHE A 57 -5.51 -0.22 -1.01
N PHE A 58 -6.36 -0.91 -0.24
CA PHE A 58 -6.26 -2.36 -0.12
C PHE A 58 -6.60 -3.08 -1.43
N LEU A 59 -7.61 -2.59 -2.15
CA LEU A 59 -7.96 -3.16 -3.45
C LEU A 59 -6.78 -3.04 -4.44
N SER A 60 -6.19 -1.86 -4.55
CA SER A 60 -5.05 -1.61 -5.44
C SER A 60 -3.78 -2.33 -5.00
N LEU A 61 -3.54 -2.48 -3.70
CA LEU A 61 -2.47 -3.33 -3.16
C LEU A 61 -2.63 -4.78 -3.63
N LEU A 62 -3.85 -5.33 -3.52
CA LEU A 62 -4.13 -6.69 -3.99
C LEU A 62 -3.99 -6.82 -5.51
N LEU A 63 -4.43 -5.81 -6.28
CA LEU A 63 -4.23 -5.78 -7.73
C LEU A 63 -2.74 -5.78 -8.09
N CYS A 64 -1.92 -4.96 -7.43
CA CYS A 64 -0.47 -4.96 -7.62
C CYS A 64 0.17 -6.29 -7.22
N LEU A 65 -0.34 -6.94 -6.17
CA LEU A 65 0.12 -8.27 -5.76
C LEU A 65 -0.23 -9.34 -6.81
N ALA A 66 -1.42 -9.28 -7.40
CA ALA A 66 -1.85 -10.18 -8.47
C ALA A 66 -0.99 -10.03 -9.73
N ASN A 67 -0.66 -8.78 -10.12
CA ASN A 67 0.23 -8.49 -11.24
C ASN A 67 1.72 -8.63 -10.92
N LYS A 68 2.09 -8.99 -9.68
CA LYS A 68 3.48 -9.07 -9.23
C LYS A 68 4.25 -7.76 -9.46
N ASN A 69 3.56 -6.64 -9.31
CA ASN A 69 4.13 -5.31 -9.48
C ASN A 69 4.90 -4.89 -8.21
N PHE A 70 6.02 -5.58 -7.97
CA PHE A 70 6.81 -5.39 -6.75
C PHE A 70 7.44 -3.99 -6.66
N PHE A 71 7.65 -3.32 -7.79
CA PHE A 71 8.08 -1.92 -7.80
C PHE A 71 7.03 -1.01 -7.18
N ALA A 72 5.78 -1.11 -7.62
CA ALA A 72 4.67 -0.33 -7.08
C ALA A 72 4.46 -0.63 -5.60
N LEU A 73 4.46 -1.92 -5.21
CA LEU A 73 4.33 -2.35 -3.82
C LEU A 73 5.44 -1.79 -2.93
N MET A 74 6.70 -1.85 -3.39
CA MET A 74 7.85 -1.32 -2.65
C MET A 74 7.67 0.18 -2.34
N ILE A 75 7.41 0.99 -3.37
CA ILE A 75 7.27 2.44 -3.20
C ILE A 75 6.02 2.75 -2.37
N GLY A 76 4.87 2.18 -2.71
CA GLY A 76 3.62 2.55 -2.06
C GLY A 76 3.54 2.13 -0.59
N LEU A 77 4.05 0.93 -0.26
CA LEU A 77 4.14 0.49 1.14
C LEU A 77 5.22 1.26 1.92
N GLY A 78 6.32 1.62 1.25
CA GLY A 78 7.35 2.47 1.85
C GLY A 78 6.83 3.87 2.20
N VAL A 79 6.11 4.52 1.28
CA VAL A 79 5.45 5.81 1.53
C VAL A 79 4.40 5.66 2.62
N LYS A 80 3.60 4.58 2.62
CA LYS A 80 2.64 4.32 3.70
C LYS A 80 3.33 4.23 5.07
N ALA A 81 4.45 3.50 5.17
CA ALA A 81 5.21 3.43 6.42
C ALA A 81 5.76 4.80 6.86
N LEU A 82 6.21 5.64 5.91
CA LEU A 82 6.64 7.01 6.20
C LEU A 82 5.47 7.90 6.67
N THR A 83 4.30 7.78 6.07
CA THR A 83 3.07 8.46 6.52
C THR A 83 2.77 8.12 7.98
N GLU A 84 2.75 6.83 8.33
CA GLU A 84 2.50 6.39 9.71
C GLU A 84 3.58 6.87 10.68
N LEU A 85 4.85 6.98 10.23
CA LEU A 85 5.94 7.55 11.02
C LEU A 85 5.75 9.04 11.28
N ILE A 86 5.33 9.81 10.27
CA ILE A 86 5.03 11.24 10.44
C ILE A 86 3.89 11.43 11.45
N ASP A 87 2.82 10.64 11.33
CA ASP A 87 1.70 10.71 12.26
C ASP A 87 2.11 10.27 13.67
N PHE A 88 2.91 9.22 13.81
CA PHE A 88 3.49 8.82 15.09
C PHE A 88 4.24 9.97 15.77
N ILE A 89 5.13 10.64 15.03
CA ILE A 89 5.92 11.77 15.56
C ILE A 89 4.99 12.93 15.94
N LYS A 90 3.99 13.26 15.12
CA LYS A 90 3.00 14.31 15.44
C LYS A 90 2.22 13.99 16.72
N TYR A 91 1.78 12.74 16.88
CA TYR A 91 1.05 12.32 18.07
C TYR A 91 1.93 12.35 19.31
N LEU A 92 3.16 11.87 19.21
CA LEU A 92 4.13 11.89 20.29
C LEU A 92 4.46 13.34 20.70
N ALA A 93 4.67 14.24 19.75
CA ALA A 93 5.02 15.63 20.02
C ALA A 93 3.85 16.47 20.54
N LYS A 94 2.61 16.20 20.08
CA LYS A 94 1.43 17.02 20.44
C LYS A 94 0.70 16.52 21.68
N TYR A 95 0.63 15.20 21.87
CA TYR A 95 -0.16 14.58 22.93
C TYR A 95 0.69 13.86 23.98
N GLU A 96 2.01 13.81 23.80
CA GLU A 96 2.95 13.08 24.69
C GLU A 96 2.56 11.60 24.88
N MET A 97 1.75 11.06 23.97
CA MET A 97 1.23 9.70 24.03
C MET A 97 1.94 8.80 23.02
N PHE A 98 2.42 7.68 23.53
CA PHE A 98 3.00 6.63 22.70
C PHE A 98 1.90 5.75 22.10
N MET A 99 1.56 6.00 20.83
CA MET A 99 0.57 5.20 20.11
C MET A 99 1.21 3.98 19.44
N TRP A 100 1.09 2.82 20.10
CA TRP A 100 1.55 1.51 19.61
C TRP A 100 1.00 1.14 18.23
N GLY A 101 -0.21 1.62 17.89
CA GLY A 101 -0.84 1.36 16.59
C GLY A 101 0.00 1.87 15.41
N TYR A 102 0.53 3.09 15.52
CA TYR A 102 1.41 3.64 14.48
C TYR A 102 2.73 2.87 14.39
N LEU A 103 3.34 2.53 15.53
CA LEU A 103 4.58 1.75 15.54
C LEU A 103 4.38 0.38 14.85
N PHE A 104 3.28 -0.31 15.16
CA PHE A 104 2.94 -1.56 14.51
C PHE A 104 2.73 -1.39 13.01
N ALA A 105 2.01 -0.36 12.59
CA ALA A 105 1.79 -0.06 11.17
C ALA A 105 3.10 0.22 10.42
N ILE A 106 4.01 1.00 11.01
CA ILE A 106 5.34 1.29 10.45
C ILE A 106 6.12 0.00 10.23
N LEU A 107 6.16 -0.89 11.24
CA LEU A 107 6.87 -2.16 11.15
C LEU A 107 6.25 -3.07 10.09
N VAL A 108 4.93 -3.19 10.04
CA VAL A 108 4.23 -4.05 9.09
C VAL A 108 4.41 -3.56 7.65
N TYR A 109 4.07 -2.29 7.37
CA TYR A 109 4.19 -1.75 6.03
C TYR A 109 5.66 -1.63 5.59
N GLY A 110 6.56 -1.26 6.50
CA GLY A 110 8.00 -1.23 6.23
C GLY A 110 8.57 -2.62 5.92
N PHE A 111 8.15 -3.64 6.67
CA PHE A 111 8.56 -5.03 6.41
C PHE A 111 8.07 -5.52 5.03
N PHE A 112 6.80 -5.26 4.69
CA PHE A 112 6.28 -5.63 3.38
C PHE A 112 6.93 -4.84 2.25
N ALA A 113 7.24 -3.55 2.45
CA ALA A 113 8.01 -2.74 1.50
C ALA A 113 9.40 -3.33 1.27
N TYR A 114 10.09 -3.74 2.33
CA TYR A 114 11.40 -4.38 2.25
C TYR A 114 11.35 -5.74 1.52
N MET A 115 10.34 -6.56 1.79
CA MET A 115 10.15 -7.82 1.05
C MET A 115 9.88 -7.57 -0.44
N ALA A 116 9.09 -6.54 -0.77
CA ALA A 116 8.86 -6.13 -2.15
C ALA A 116 10.16 -5.64 -2.82
N PHE A 117 10.97 -4.83 -2.12
CA PHE A 117 12.29 -4.39 -2.57
C PHE A 117 13.19 -5.58 -2.89
N ARG A 118 13.34 -6.54 -1.97
CA ARG A 118 14.16 -7.74 -2.20
C ARG A 118 13.75 -8.50 -3.46
N LYS A 119 12.45 -8.65 -3.70
CA LYS A 119 11.94 -9.29 -4.91
C LYS A 119 12.15 -8.48 -6.17
N TYR A 120 12.00 -7.16 -6.10
CA TYR A 120 12.27 -6.25 -7.21
C TYR A 120 13.75 -6.29 -7.60
N SER A 121 14.66 -6.16 -6.62
CA SER A 121 16.11 -6.18 -6.85
C SER A 121 16.61 -7.52 -7.37
N ALA A 122 16.08 -8.65 -6.89
CA ALA A 122 16.44 -9.98 -7.39
C ALA A 122 16.01 -10.20 -8.86
N ARG A 123 14.96 -9.49 -9.31
CA ARG A 123 14.49 -9.54 -10.71
C ARG A 123 15.26 -8.59 -11.63
N SER A 124 15.81 -7.48 -11.11
CA SER A 124 16.61 -6.54 -11.89
C SER A 124 18.06 -6.97 -12.09
N SER A 125 18.54 -7.97 -11.35
CA SER A 125 19.90 -8.52 -11.44
C SER A 125 20.07 -9.65 -12.47
N THR A 126 19.05 -9.90 -13.28
CA THR A 126 19.02 -10.88 -14.40
C THR A 126 18.54 -10.18 -15.65
#